data_AF-A0A7W6FNP7-F1
#
_entry.id   AF-A0A7W6FNP7-F1
#
_cell.length_a   1.000
_cell.length_b   1.000
_cell.length_c   1.000
_cell.angle_alpha   90.00
_cell.angle_beta   90.00
_cell.angle_gamma   90.00
#
_symmetry.space_group_name_H-M   'P 1'
#
loop_
_entity.id
_entity.type
_entity.pdbx_description
1 polymer ?
#
loop_
_entity_poly.entity_id
_entity_poly.type
_entity_poly.pdbx_seq_one_letter_code
_entity_poly.pdbx_strand_id
1 'polypeptide(L)'
;MLHLKTAQGERLELPAHAIIAVMRPSSGDNPSAIIFDMGMGPQIDQLGDQYGFVKKLIADSNAMVNPIEIRVVEPVPDGDGATAEGRMFFPRDRIAGRREVKDDQRGVRSTLFVNLLGKPIVINAADTLDELDGIGPEPKRPRRPSKSPTKGA
;
A
#
# COMPACT_ATOMS: atom_id res chain seq x y z
N MET A 1 -19.12 -12.25 -9.68
CA MET A 1 -17.89 -12.31 -10.49
C MET A 1 -17.46 -10.89 -10.80
N LEU A 2 -16.16 -10.62 -10.77
CA LEU A 2 -15.57 -9.36 -11.19
C LEU A 2 -15.20 -9.48 -12.66
N HIS A 3 -15.48 -8.43 -13.43
CA HIS A 3 -15.12 -8.33 -14.84
C HIS A 3 -14.06 -7.24 -14.97
N LEU A 4 -12.82 -7.67 -15.15
CA LEU A 4 -11.63 -6.83 -15.21
C LEU A 4 -11.07 -6.80 -16.63
N LYS A 5 -10.32 -5.75 -16.94
CA LYS A 5 -9.63 -5.58 -18.20
C LYS A 5 -8.12 -5.55 -17.95
N THR A 6 -7.39 -6.45 -18.59
CA THR A 6 -5.92 -6.46 -18.50
C THR A 6 -5.34 -5.28 -19.27
N ALA A 7 -4.09 -4.91 -18.98
CA ALA A 7 -3.37 -3.87 -19.69
C ALA A 7 -3.21 -4.20 -21.19
N GLN A 8 -3.22 -5.50 -21.53
CA GLN A 8 -3.17 -6.04 -22.88
C GLN A 8 -4.53 -6.01 -23.59
N GLY A 9 -5.60 -5.58 -22.90
CA GLY A 9 -6.95 -5.48 -23.46
C GLY A 9 -7.77 -6.76 -23.36
N GLU A 10 -7.29 -7.77 -22.65
CA GLU A 10 -8.01 -9.03 -22.43
C GLU A 10 -9.07 -8.86 -21.35
N ARG A 11 -10.04 -9.78 -21.35
CA ARG A 11 -11.06 -9.86 -20.31
C ARG A 11 -10.63 -10.87 -19.26
N LEU A 12 -10.51 -10.42 -18.02
CA LEU A 12 -10.19 -11.25 -16.86
C LEU A 12 -11.43 -11.35 -15.97
N GLU A 13 -11.86 -12.57 -15.68
CA GLU A 13 -13.01 -12.83 -14.80
C GLU A 13 -12.60 -13.60 -13.56
N LEU A 14 -12.81 -12.99 -12.40
CA LEU A 14 -12.39 -13.56 -11.12
C LEU A 14 -13.49 -13.37 -10.08
N PRO A 15 -13.72 -14.33 -9.18
CA PRO A 15 -14.50 -14.06 -7.98
C PRO A 15 -13.70 -13.12 -7.06
N ALA A 16 -14.39 -12.23 -6.35
CA ALA A 16 -13.72 -11.24 -5.51
C ALA A 16 -12.85 -11.87 -4.40
N HIS A 17 -13.25 -13.03 -3.88
CA HIS A 17 -12.51 -13.77 -2.85
C HIS A 17 -11.20 -14.40 -3.35
N ALA A 18 -11.00 -14.51 -4.67
CA ALA A 18 -9.74 -14.98 -5.23
C ALA A 18 -8.64 -13.90 -5.19
N ILE A 19 -9.00 -12.62 -4.96
CA ILE A 19 -8.03 -11.53 -4.96
C ILE A 19 -7.24 -11.55 -3.65
N ILE A 20 -5.91 -11.54 -3.77
CA ILE A 20 -4.96 -11.50 -2.66
C ILE A 20 -4.47 -10.06 -2.45
N ALA A 21 -4.16 -9.34 -3.52
CA ALA A 21 -3.71 -7.96 -3.43
C ALA A 21 -3.97 -7.19 -4.72
N VAL A 22 -4.01 -5.87 -4.62
CA VAL A 22 -4.03 -4.95 -5.76
C VAL A 22 -2.99 -3.88 -5.52
N MET A 23 -2.21 -3.54 -6.54
CA MET A 23 -1.14 -2.56 -6.47
C MET A 23 -1.31 -1.49 -7.55
N ARG A 24 -1.08 -0.24 -7.18
CA ARG A 24 -0.94 0.88 -8.09
C ARG A 24 0.51 1.39 -7.99
N PRO A 25 1.31 1.25 -9.05
CA PRO A 25 2.66 1.80 -9.09
C PRO A 25 2.66 3.32 -8.93
N SER A 26 3.79 3.83 -8.49
CA SER A 26 4.00 5.25 -8.19
C SER A 26 4.13 6.16 -9.42
N SER A 27 4.66 5.65 -10.54
CA SER A 27 4.97 6.45 -11.73
C SER A 27 3.73 6.85 -12.55
N GLY A 28 2.58 6.23 -12.34
CA GLY A 28 1.38 6.44 -13.16
C GLY A 28 1.48 5.87 -14.59
N ASP A 29 2.69 5.68 -15.10
CA ASP A 29 2.98 5.08 -16.41
C ASP A 29 2.80 3.56 -16.43
N ASN A 30 3.05 2.92 -15.27
CA ASN A 30 2.90 1.48 -15.14
C ASN A 30 1.45 1.11 -14.79
N PRO A 31 0.88 0.09 -15.47
CA PRO A 31 -0.45 -0.42 -15.14
C PRO A 31 -0.57 -0.88 -13.69
N SER A 32 -1.80 -0.90 -13.17
CA SER A 32 -2.04 -1.46 -11.84
C SER A 32 -1.84 -2.96 -11.87
N ALA A 33 -1.26 -3.57 -10.85
CA ALA A 33 -1.15 -5.02 -10.77
C ALA A 33 -2.25 -5.62 -9.88
N ILE A 34 -2.71 -6.82 -10.22
CA ILE A 34 -3.57 -7.64 -9.37
C ILE A 34 -2.89 -8.96 -9.08
N ILE A 35 -2.96 -9.40 -7.83
CA ILE A 35 -2.50 -10.71 -7.39
C ILE A 35 -3.73 -11.50 -6.96
N PHE A 36 -3.90 -12.70 -7.50
CA PHE A 36 -5.06 -13.55 -7.23
C PHE A 36 -4.68 -15.02 -7.25
N ASP A 37 -5.51 -15.88 -6.66
CA ASP A 37 -5.34 -17.34 -6.66
C ASP A 37 -6.69 -18.02 -6.90
N MET A 38 -6.74 -18.82 -7.97
CA MET A 38 -7.90 -19.60 -8.39
C MET A 38 -7.78 -21.09 -8.00
N GLY A 39 -6.91 -21.43 -7.05
CA GLY A 39 -6.61 -22.81 -6.63
C GLY A 39 -5.41 -23.44 -7.35
N MET A 40 -4.70 -22.66 -8.16
CA MET A 40 -3.48 -23.08 -8.89
C MET A 40 -2.22 -22.42 -8.35
N GLY A 41 -2.36 -21.64 -7.27
CA GLY A 41 -1.31 -20.81 -6.71
C GLY A 41 -1.42 -19.35 -7.16
N PRO A 42 -0.67 -18.44 -6.52
CA PRO A 42 -0.76 -17.01 -6.79
C PRO A 42 -0.30 -16.64 -8.20
N GLN A 43 -1.15 -15.91 -8.91
CA GLN A 43 -0.90 -15.35 -10.23
C GLN A 43 -0.86 -13.82 -10.15
N ILE A 44 -0.18 -13.19 -11.10
CA ILE A 44 -0.07 -11.74 -11.21
C ILE A 44 -0.47 -11.34 -12.61
N ASP A 45 -1.42 -10.41 -12.72
CA ASP A 45 -1.77 -9.76 -13.97
C ASP A 45 -1.63 -8.24 -13.86
N GLN A 46 -1.40 -7.62 -15.01
CA GLN A 46 -1.45 -6.17 -15.15
C GLN A 46 -2.85 -5.79 -15.60
N LEU A 47 -3.51 -4.95 -14.81
CA LEU A 47 -4.79 -4.34 -15.09
C LEU A 47 -4.59 -3.01 -15.83
N GLY A 48 -5.62 -2.59 -16.58
CA GLY A 48 -5.72 -1.19 -16.96
C GLY A 48 -5.86 -0.25 -15.74
N ASP A 49 -6.22 1.01 -15.97
CA ASP A 49 -6.50 1.96 -14.88
C ASP A 49 -7.79 1.60 -14.13
N GLN A 50 -7.72 0.58 -13.27
CA GLN A 50 -8.86 0.00 -12.56
C GLN A 50 -8.60 -0.18 -11.06
N TYR A 51 -7.49 0.33 -10.50
CA TYR A 51 -7.15 0.17 -9.09
C TYR A 51 -8.30 0.53 -8.14
N GLY A 52 -8.86 1.74 -8.29
CA GLY A 52 -9.94 2.22 -7.43
C GLY A 52 -11.23 1.42 -7.59
N PHE A 53 -11.51 0.94 -8.81
CA PHE A 53 -12.66 0.09 -9.10
C PHE A 53 -12.53 -1.27 -8.40
N VAL A 54 -11.37 -1.93 -8.52
CA VAL A 54 -11.13 -3.23 -7.87
C VAL A 54 -11.19 -3.11 -6.36
N LYS A 55 -10.52 -2.09 -5.78
CA LYS A 55 -10.55 -1.83 -4.33
C LYS A 55 -11.98 -1.66 -3.83
N LYS A 56 -12.79 -0.87 -4.52
CA LYS A 56 -14.21 -0.65 -4.17
C LYS A 56 -14.99 -1.97 -4.20
N LEU A 57 -14.84 -2.75 -5.25
CA LEU A 57 -15.57 -4.01 -5.38
C LEU A 57 -15.20 -5.04 -4.32
N ILE A 58 -13.91 -5.11 -3.94
CA ILE A 58 -13.47 -5.98 -2.84
C ILE A 58 -14.11 -5.53 -1.51
N ALA A 59 -14.14 -4.23 -1.25
CA ALA A 59 -14.75 -3.68 -0.04
C ALA A 59 -16.27 -3.91 -0.02
N ASP A 60 -16.97 -3.61 -1.11
CA ASP A 60 -18.43 -3.77 -1.22
C ASP A 60 -18.87 -5.24 -1.10
N SER A 61 -18.02 -6.19 -1.52
CA SER A 61 -18.30 -7.62 -1.45
C SER A 61 -17.85 -8.29 -0.15
N ASN A 62 -17.22 -7.55 0.77
CA ASN A 62 -16.54 -8.11 1.95
C ASN A 62 -15.59 -9.28 1.60
N ALA A 63 -14.97 -9.23 0.42
CA ALA A 63 -14.17 -10.33 -0.10
C ALA A 63 -12.79 -10.46 0.57
N MET A 64 -12.32 -9.38 1.22
CA MET A 64 -11.10 -9.40 2.03
C MET A 64 -11.46 -9.12 3.49
N VAL A 65 -10.99 -9.99 4.38
CA VAL A 65 -11.12 -9.80 5.83
C VAL A 65 -10.02 -8.87 6.31
N ASN A 66 -10.40 -7.81 7.04
CA ASN A 66 -9.49 -6.83 7.61
C ASN A 66 -8.46 -6.27 6.60
N PRO A 67 -8.92 -5.66 5.49
CA PRO A 67 -8.02 -5.17 4.47
C PRO A 67 -7.30 -3.89 4.92
N ILE A 68 -6.09 -3.70 4.42
CA ILE A 68 -5.27 -2.51 4.65
C ILE A 68 -4.82 -1.92 3.31
N GLU A 69 -4.77 -0.60 3.22
CA GLU A 69 -4.09 0.11 2.13
C GLU A 69 -2.82 0.75 2.69
N ILE A 70 -1.68 0.50 2.05
CA ILE A 70 -0.38 1.07 2.42
C ILE A 70 0.17 1.92 1.28
N ARG A 71 0.99 2.92 1.63
CA ARG A 71 1.77 3.73 0.70
C ARG A 71 3.12 3.05 0.50
N VAL A 72 3.32 2.44 -0.67
CA VAL A 72 4.55 1.69 -0.99
C VAL A 72 5.61 2.66 -1.50
N VAL A 73 6.81 2.60 -0.95
CA VAL A 73 7.96 3.39 -1.43
C VAL A 73 8.73 2.56 -2.46
N GLU A 74 8.68 2.99 -3.72
CA GLU A 74 9.32 2.32 -4.85
C GLU A 74 10.53 3.14 -5.35
N PRO A 75 11.65 2.50 -5.73
CA PRO A 75 12.74 3.19 -6.40
C PRO A 75 12.33 3.57 -7.84
N VAL A 76 12.62 4.79 -8.25
CA VAL A 76 12.42 5.22 -9.64
C VAL A 76 13.61 4.74 -10.48
N PRO A 77 13.41 3.94 -11.54
CA PRO A 77 14.50 3.32 -12.31
C PRO A 77 15.55 4.30 -12.87
N ASP A 78 15.12 5.52 -13.24
CA ASP A 78 15.95 6.53 -13.90
C ASP A 78 16.21 7.79 -13.06
N GLY A 79 15.77 7.79 -11.80
CA GLY A 79 15.95 8.93 -10.89
C GLY A 79 17.09 8.65 -9.93
N ASP A 80 18.10 9.53 -9.91
CA ASP A 80 19.30 9.48 -9.05
C ASP A 80 18.93 9.35 -7.55
N GLY A 81 18.66 8.12 -7.10
CA GLY A 81 18.16 7.82 -5.75
C GLY A 81 16.71 8.25 -5.48
N ALA A 82 15.95 8.68 -6.48
CA ALA A 82 14.58 9.15 -6.31
C ALA A 82 13.64 7.99 -5.97
N THR A 83 12.72 8.22 -5.03
CA THR A 83 11.64 7.30 -4.70
C THR A 83 10.30 7.91 -5.03
N ALA A 84 9.34 7.06 -5.36
CA ALA A 84 7.97 7.46 -5.63
C ALA A 84 7.00 6.56 -4.86
N GLU A 85 5.85 7.13 -4.48
CA GLU A 85 4.87 6.47 -3.63
C GLU A 85 3.76 5.79 -4.46
N GLY A 86 3.73 4.47 -4.41
CA GLY A 86 2.65 3.64 -4.94
C GLY A 86 1.62 3.34 -3.85
N ARG A 87 0.59 2.56 -4.19
CA ARG A 87 -0.37 2.03 -3.22
C ARG A 87 -0.51 0.54 -3.36
N MET A 88 -0.66 -0.16 -2.25
CA MET A 88 -1.03 -1.56 -2.25
C MET A 88 -2.17 -1.80 -1.28
N PHE A 89 -3.17 -2.57 -1.71
CA PHE A 89 -4.33 -2.97 -0.95
C PHE A 89 -4.38 -4.48 -0.82
N PHE A 90 -4.39 -5.00 0.41
CA PHE A 90 -4.33 -6.43 0.69
C PHE A 90 -4.83 -6.76 2.10
N PRO A 91 -5.12 -8.03 2.43
CA PRO A 91 -5.52 -8.44 3.77
C PRO A 91 -4.38 -8.30 4.79
N ARG A 92 -4.67 -7.77 5.97
CA ARG A 92 -3.67 -7.54 7.03
C ARG A 92 -3.01 -8.82 7.55
N ASP A 93 -3.72 -9.96 7.47
CA ASP A 93 -3.20 -11.28 7.86
C ASP A 93 -2.03 -11.77 6.99
N ARG A 94 -1.81 -11.14 5.82
CA ARG A 94 -0.65 -11.44 4.97
C ARG A 94 0.65 -10.87 5.52
N ILE A 95 0.61 -9.95 6.49
CA ILE A 95 1.81 -9.39 7.12
C ILE A 95 2.39 -10.43 8.09
N ALA A 96 3.46 -11.11 7.67
CA ALA A 96 4.20 -12.07 8.50
C ALA A 96 5.16 -11.39 9.49
N GLY A 97 5.55 -10.15 9.20
CA GLY A 97 6.44 -9.38 10.07
C GLY A 97 6.45 -7.92 9.69
N ARG A 98 6.88 -7.06 10.62
CA ARG A 98 6.98 -5.62 10.43
C ARG A 98 8.13 -5.05 11.25
N ARG A 99 8.80 -4.04 10.70
CA ARG A 99 9.86 -3.27 11.36
C ARG A 99 9.61 -1.80 11.12
N GLU A 100 9.78 -1.00 12.18
CA GLU A 100 9.83 0.45 12.05
C GLU A 100 11.21 0.93 11.61
N VAL A 101 11.25 1.95 10.76
CA VAL A 101 12.48 2.54 10.23
C VAL A 101 12.51 4.00 10.66
N LYS A 102 13.63 4.42 11.27
CA LYS A 102 13.85 5.80 11.71
C LYS A 102 14.80 6.51 10.76
N ASP A 103 14.48 7.75 10.45
CA ASP A 103 15.35 8.70 9.73
C ASP A 103 15.83 8.22 8.34
N ASP A 104 15.02 7.43 7.61
CA ASP A 104 15.34 7.03 6.23
C ASP A 104 15.10 8.20 5.26
N GLN A 105 16.15 8.57 4.51
CA GLN A 105 16.13 9.71 3.60
C GLN A 105 15.22 9.52 2.38
N ARG A 106 14.77 8.28 2.12
CA ARG A 106 13.89 7.95 0.99
C ARG A 106 12.42 7.94 1.38
N GLY A 107 12.10 8.29 2.63
CA GLY A 107 10.73 8.35 3.15
C GLY A 107 10.21 7.01 3.68
N VAL A 108 11.04 5.99 3.81
CA VAL A 108 10.62 4.70 4.39
C VAL A 108 10.42 4.85 5.90
N ARG A 109 9.20 4.62 6.37
CA ARG A 109 8.85 4.66 7.81
C ARG A 109 8.59 3.29 8.39
N SER A 110 8.30 2.30 7.55
CA SER A 110 8.25 0.91 7.94
C SER A 110 8.65 -0.05 6.82
N THR A 111 9.09 -1.24 7.20
CA THR A 111 9.34 -2.36 6.31
C THR A 111 8.46 -3.52 6.72
N LEU A 112 7.67 -4.05 5.78
CA LEU A 112 6.73 -5.14 5.97
C LEU A 112 7.24 -6.40 5.26
N PHE A 113 7.05 -7.55 5.89
CA PHE A 113 7.28 -8.86 5.30
C PHE A 113 5.92 -9.47 4.99
N VAL A 114 5.52 -9.47 3.73
CA VAL A 114 4.15 -9.78 3.30
C VAL A 114 4.14 -11.07 2.48
N ASN A 115 3.29 -12.03 2.84
CA ASN A 115 3.13 -13.29 2.12
C ASN A 115 2.07 -13.16 1.02
N LEU A 116 2.49 -12.74 -0.19
CA LEU A 116 1.60 -12.59 -1.35
C LEU A 116 1.70 -13.76 -2.33
N LEU A 117 2.87 -14.41 -2.45
CA LEU A 117 3.17 -15.39 -3.49
C LEU A 117 3.59 -16.75 -2.91
N GLY A 118 3.06 -17.11 -1.73
CA GLY A 118 3.47 -18.30 -0.98
C GLY A 118 4.83 -18.17 -0.29
N LYS A 119 5.50 -17.01 -0.43
CA LYS A 119 6.73 -16.63 0.26
C LYS A 119 6.65 -15.18 0.74
N PRO A 120 7.26 -14.84 1.90
CA PRO A 120 7.37 -13.46 2.33
C PRO A 120 8.18 -12.63 1.32
N ILE A 121 7.60 -11.52 0.88
CA ILE A 121 8.28 -10.47 0.13
C ILE A 121 8.47 -9.24 1.04
N VAL A 122 9.50 -8.45 0.76
CA VAL A 122 9.78 -7.22 1.52
C VAL A 122 9.10 -6.04 0.83
N ILE A 123 8.31 -5.27 1.57
CA ILE A 123 7.64 -4.05 1.11
C ILE A 123 8.06 -2.90 2.01
N ASN A 124 8.60 -1.83 1.42
CA ASN A 124 8.87 -0.59 2.14
C ASN A 124 7.65 0.32 2.06
N ALA A 125 7.25 0.88 3.19
CA ALA A 125 6.09 1.74 3.29
C ALA A 125 6.42 3.12 3.88
N ALA A 126 5.69 4.13 3.41
CA ALA A 126 5.75 5.50 3.93
C ALA A 126 4.86 5.70 5.16
N ASP A 127 4.19 4.63 5.63
CA ASP A 127 3.37 4.61 6.84
C ASP A 127 4.18 4.13 8.06
N THR A 128 3.91 4.66 9.25
CA THR A 128 4.41 4.07 10.51
C THR A 128 3.60 2.86 10.92
N LEU A 129 4.12 2.07 11.87
CA LEU A 129 3.36 0.96 12.45
C LEU A 129 2.05 1.44 13.12
N ASP A 130 2.10 2.61 13.79
CA ASP A 130 0.92 3.24 14.37
C ASP A 130 -0.14 3.60 13.31
N GLU A 131 0.28 4.26 12.23
CA GLU A 131 -0.60 4.61 11.10
C GLU A 131 -1.21 3.35 10.47
N LEU A 132 -0.41 2.29 10.30
CA LEU A 132 -0.87 1.00 9.80
C LEU A 132 -1.87 0.34 10.76
N ASP A 133 -1.69 0.51 12.08
CA ASP A 133 -2.58 0.04 13.16
C ASP A 133 -3.84 0.92 13.33
N GLY A 134 -3.99 1.99 12.54
CA GLY A 134 -5.10 2.93 12.65
C GLY A 134 -4.97 3.87 13.85
N ILE A 135 -3.81 3.89 14.50
CA ILE A 135 -3.45 4.82 15.55
C ILE A 135 -2.99 6.11 14.86
N GLY A 136 -3.89 7.09 14.81
CA GLY A 136 -3.56 8.39 14.24
C GLY A 136 -2.39 9.06 14.97
N PRO A 137 -1.66 9.98 14.31
CA PRO A 137 -0.58 10.71 14.97
C PRO A 137 -1.15 11.40 16.21
N GLU A 138 -0.44 11.32 17.35
CA GLU A 138 -0.78 12.15 18.50
C GLU A 138 -0.96 13.59 18.00
N PRO A 139 -2.09 14.25 18.26
CA PRO A 139 -2.29 15.63 17.84
C PRO A 139 -1.12 16.43 18.37
N LYS A 140 -0.32 17.02 17.47
CA LYS A 140 0.83 17.86 17.81
C LYS A 140 0.36 18.84 18.89
N ARG A 141 0.83 18.65 20.13
CA ARG A 141 0.48 19.56 21.23
C ARG A 141 0.78 20.97 20.74
N PRO A 142 -0.19 21.90 20.78
CA PRO A 142 0.05 23.27 20.34
C PRO A 142 1.25 23.79 21.10
N ARG A 143 2.29 24.22 20.37
CA ARG A 143 3.46 24.87 20.96
C ARG A 143 2.94 26.01 21.81
N ARG A 144 3.06 25.89 23.14
CA ARG A 144 2.74 26.99 24.06
C ARG A 144 3.51 28.21 23.56
N PRO A 145 2.85 29.35 23.31
CA PRO A 145 3.57 30.56 22.97
C PRO A 145 4.56 30.84 24.10
N SER A 146 5.85 30.86 23.76
CA SER A 146 6.90 31.25 24.68
C SER A 146 6.58 32.65 25.15
N LYS A 147 6.34 32.84 26.45
CA LYS A 147 6.25 34.17 27.05
C LYS A 147 7.53 34.92 26.68
N SER A 148 7.39 35.94 25.84
CA SER A 148 8.45 36.91 25.59
C SER A 148 8.84 37.54 26.94
N PRO A 149 10.14 37.73 27.22
CA PRO A 149 10.57 38.34 28.46
C PRO A 149 10.10 39.80 28.50
N THR A 150 9.34 40.13 29.55
CA THR A 150 8.95 41.49 29.89
C THR A 150 10.22 42.34 30.02
N LYS A 151 10.46 43.26 29.08
CA LYS A 151 11.45 44.32 29.26
C LYS A 151 10.93 45.26 30.35
N GLY A 152 11.57 45.24 31.50
CA GLY A 152 11.45 46.31 32.49
C GLY A 152 12.30 47.50 32.06
N ALA A 153 11.69 48.68 32.02
CA ALA A 153 12.27 49.99 32.30
C ALA A 153 11.12 50.99 32.34
#